data_AF-A0A5B6YZT9-F1
#
_entry.id   AF-A0A5B6YZT9-F1
#
_cell.length_a   1.000
_cell.length_b   1.000
_cell.length_c   1.000
_cell.angle_alpha   90.00
_cell.angle_beta   90.00
_cell.angle_gamma   90.00
#
_symmetry.space_group_name_H-M   'P 1'
#
loop_
_entity.id
_entity.type
_entity.pdbx_description
1 polymer ?
#
loop_
_entity_poly.entity_id
_entity_poly.type
_entity_poly.pdbx_seq_one_letter_code
_entity_poly.pdbx_strand_id
1 'polypeptide(L)'
;FLTPSLTLILHPQLLSLSLSPLYIHMHYMNTFMRQLVLNTVSDSYLEPSGSKSKMGFLFKAMFLVSLFLFSQQTKAEHYNNASSSSRARQLASGCNFFRGKWVYDASYPLYDSSRCPFIDPEFNCQKYGRPDKLYQKYRWQPFSCDLPRFNGLELLERWRGKKIMFVGDSLSLNMWESLACMIHAWVPKAKTRVMRRGILDSVTFEDYRVELLLYRTPYLVDMADEKVGRVLKLDSIQNGNAWKGMDMLIFNTWHWWTHTGSSQPWDYIQEGSNLHKDMNRLIAYYKGMTTWARWVNLNVDPSKTKVFFQGISPTHYLGREWGQPTKSCSSERQPFYGTRYPAGTPLAAIVVNKVLSRIKKPVYLLDVTTLSQYRKDAHPTYYSENNGLDCSHWCLPGLPDTWNQLLYAALIS
;
A
#
# COMPACT_ATOMS: atom_id res chain seq x y z
N PHE A 1 -33.18 -4.49 68.13
CA PHE A 1 -32.33 -3.35 68.51
C PHE A 1 -31.56 -2.91 67.27
N LEU A 2 -32.17 -2.14 66.36
CA LEU A 2 -32.26 -0.66 66.34
C LEU A 2 -30.87 -0.02 66.15
N THR A 3 -30.41 0.20 64.89
CA THR A 3 -30.42 1.46 64.07
C THR A 3 -29.33 2.48 64.45
N PRO A 4 -28.93 3.47 63.60
CA PRO A 4 -29.10 3.68 62.13
C PRO A 4 -27.75 4.05 61.42
N SER A 5 -27.59 3.80 60.11
CA SER A 5 -27.81 4.73 58.96
C SER A 5 -27.23 6.15 59.11
N LEU A 6 -26.26 6.51 58.24
CA LEU A 6 -26.12 7.87 57.75
C LEU A 6 -25.80 7.87 56.25
N THR A 7 -26.84 8.17 55.48
CA THR A 7 -26.84 8.54 54.08
C THR A 7 -26.45 10.01 54.01
N LEU A 8 -25.51 10.39 53.13
CA LEU A 8 -25.33 11.78 52.74
C LEU A 8 -25.37 11.87 51.21
N ILE A 9 -26.54 12.30 50.75
CA ILE A 9 -26.81 12.82 49.41
C ILE A 9 -26.12 14.19 49.33
N LEU A 10 -25.36 14.47 48.26
CA LEU A 10 -25.18 15.82 47.73
C LEU A 10 -24.59 15.76 46.31
N HIS A 11 -25.34 16.30 45.36
CA HIS A 11 -24.96 16.65 44.00
C HIS A 11 -25.72 17.96 43.69
N PRO A 12 -25.32 18.79 42.71
CA PRO A 12 -24.00 19.11 42.16
C PRO A 12 -23.75 20.64 42.13
N GLN A 13 -22.49 21.07 41.92
CA GLN A 13 -22.06 22.25 41.13
C GLN A 13 -20.66 22.72 41.59
N LEU A 14 -19.64 22.58 40.72
CA LEU A 14 -18.74 23.64 40.23
C LEU A 14 -17.40 23.08 39.70
N LEU A 15 -17.13 23.49 38.45
CA LEU A 15 -15.83 23.79 37.82
C LEU A 15 -14.84 22.65 37.52
N SER A 16 -14.89 22.27 36.24
CA SER A 16 -13.83 21.69 35.44
C SER A 16 -12.57 22.56 35.37
N LEU A 17 -11.41 22.01 35.73
CA LEU A 17 -10.11 22.40 35.18
C LEU A 17 -9.31 21.12 34.87
N SER A 18 -9.35 20.70 33.62
CA SER A 18 -8.48 19.66 33.08
C SER A 18 -7.16 20.30 32.62
N LEU A 19 -6.08 20.10 33.38
CA LEU A 19 -4.73 20.40 32.90
C LEU A 19 -4.17 19.17 32.19
N SER A 20 -3.72 19.37 30.95
CA SER A 20 -3.15 18.33 30.07
C SER A 20 -1.82 17.76 30.61
N PRO A 21 -1.48 16.48 30.33
CA PRO A 21 -0.21 15.85 30.74
C PRO A 21 1.06 16.56 30.25
N LEU A 22 0.96 17.38 29.19
CA LEU A 22 2.08 18.21 28.69
C LEU A 22 2.51 19.29 29.70
N TYR A 23 1.58 19.79 30.53
CA TYR A 23 1.85 20.90 31.44
C TYR A 23 2.70 20.47 32.65
N ILE A 24 2.49 19.24 33.12
CA ILE A 24 3.27 18.65 34.23
C ILE A 24 4.71 18.36 33.75
N HIS A 25 4.90 17.94 32.50
CA HIS A 25 6.22 17.68 31.93
C HIS A 25 7.04 18.96 31.70
N MET A 26 6.39 20.05 31.28
CA MET A 26 7.04 21.36 31.12
C MET A 26 7.46 21.98 32.47
N HIS A 27 6.67 21.78 33.52
CA HIS A 27 6.97 22.35 34.84
C HIS A 27 8.15 21.64 35.52
N TYR A 28 8.28 20.31 35.34
CA TYR A 28 9.44 19.56 35.84
C TYR A 28 10.74 19.92 35.10
N MET A 29 10.69 20.11 33.78
CA MET A 29 11.87 20.51 32.99
C MET A 29 12.35 21.93 33.32
N ASN A 30 11.45 22.88 33.57
CA ASN A 30 11.83 24.23 33.98
C ASN A 30 12.45 24.29 35.39
N THR A 31 12.02 23.41 36.29
CA THR A 31 12.59 23.34 37.65
C THR A 31 13.97 22.69 37.63
N PHE A 32 14.17 21.67 36.81
CA PHE A 32 15.47 21.03 36.58
C PHE A 32 16.49 21.98 35.91
N MET A 33 16.05 22.76 34.91
CA MET A 33 16.90 23.76 34.23
C MET A 33 17.27 24.93 35.15
N ARG A 34 16.37 25.36 36.06
CA ARG A 34 16.71 26.38 37.08
C ARG A 34 17.74 25.87 38.10
N GLN A 35 17.68 24.59 38.49
CA GLN A 35 18.68 24.00 39.40
C GLN A 35 20.06 23.86 38.73
N LEU A 36 20.10 23.58 37.42
CA LEU A 36 21.35 23.52 36.65
C LEU A 36 22.02 24.90 36.49
N VAL A 37 21.24 25.96 36.31
CA VAL A 37 21.74 27.34 36.20
C VAL A 37 22.28 27.85 37.54
N LEU A 38 21.65 27.49 38.67
CA LEU A 38 22.11 27.90 40.00
C LEU A 38 23.40 27.18 40.43
N ASN A 39 23.59 25.92 40.04
CA ASN A 39 24.83 25.18 40.34
C ASN A 39 26.03 25.56 39.45
N THR A 40 25.81 26.27 38.34
CA THR A 40 26.90 26.79 37.48
C THR A 40 27.42 28.18 37.89
N VAL A 41 26.80 28.82 38.89
CA VAL A 41 27.18 30.17 39.36
C VAL A 41 27.93 30.13 40.70
N SER A 42 28.16 28.95 41.29
CA SER A 42 28.78 28.82 42.62
C SER A 42 30.29 28.55 42.62
N ASP A 43 30.94 28.38 41.47
CA ASP A 43 32.40 28.11 41.38
C ASP A 43 33.15 29.20 40.62
N SER A 44 33.07 30.44 41.11
CA SER A 44 33.92 31.52 40.60
C SER A 44 34.27 32.54 41.68
N TYR A 45 35.15 32.14 42.61
CA TYR A 45 36.01 33.06 43.35
C TYR A 45 37.40 32.43 43.48
N LEU A 46 38.32 32.89 42.61
CA LEU A 46 39.76 33.13 42.86
C LEU A 46 40.47 33.35 41.50
N GLU A 47 40.94 34.58 41.31
CA GLU A 47 41.82 35.07 40.22
C GLU A 47 43.27 34.52 40.34
N PRO A 48 44.26 34.82 39.44
CA PRO A 48 44.22 35.52 38.14
C PRO A 48 45.05 34.85 37.00
N SER A 49 44.93 35.48 35.82
CA SER A 49 45.94 35.64 34.75
C SER A 49 45.79 34.81 33.45
N GLY A 50 45.73 35.53 32.33
CA GLY A 50 46.31 35.10 31.06
C GLY A 50 45.40 34.47 30.01
N SER A 51 44.91 35.29 29.07
CA SER A 51 44.58 34.94 27.66
C SER A 51 43.52 33.85 27.40
N LYS A 52 42.23 34.22 27.35
CA LYS A 52 41.19 33.42 26.66
C LYS A 52 40.15 34.29 25.95
N SER A 53 40.47 34.81 24.77
CA SER A 53 39.52 35.52 23.89
C SER A 53 39.35 34.86 22.52
N LYS A 54 39.31 33.52 22.46
CA LYS A 54 38.90 32.79 21.24
C LYS A 54 37.90 31.65 21.50
N MET A 55 37.82 31.11 22.72
CA MET A 55 36.92 30.00 23.06
C MET A 55 35.45 30.42 23.26
N GLY A 56 35.22 31.62 23.82
CA GLY A 56 33.87 32.15 24.03
C GLY A 56 33.14 32.56 22.74
N PHE A 57 33.88 32.83 21.67
CA PHE A 57 33.32 33.19 20.36
C PHE A 57 32.82 31.96 19.59
N LEU A 58 33.52 30.83 19.71
CA LEU A 58 33.12 29.54 19.12
C LEU A 58 31.84 28.97 19.75
N PHE A 59 31.67 29.10 21.07
CA PHE A 59 30.44 28.68 21.75
C PHE A 59 29.22 29.55 21.40
N LYS A 60 29.41 30.87 21.28
CA LYS A 60 28.34 31.78 20.85
C LYS A 60 27.96 31.55 19.37
N ALA A 61 28.93 31.27 18.51
CA ALA A 61 28.68 30.96 17.10
C ALA A 61 27.92 29.63 16.93
N MET A 62 28.28 28.56 17.65
CA MET A 62 27.54 27.30 17.59
C MET A 62 26.12 27.39 18.17
N PHE A 63 25.90 28.23 19.20
CA PHE A 63 24.57 28.46 19.77
C PHE A 63 23.67 29.31 18.87
N LEU A 64 24.23 30.25 18.11
CA LEU A 64 23.48 31.04 17.13
C LEU A 64 23.14 30.23 15.86
N VAL A 65 24.01 29.31 15.44
CA VAL A 65 23.73 28.38 14.32
C VAL A 65 22.66 27.35 14.70
N SER A 66 22.64 26.84 15.93
CA SER A 66 21.58 25.94 16.39
C SER A 66 20.23 26.66 16.54
N LEU A 67 20.20 27.93 16.98
CA LEU A 67 18.99 28.76 16.98
C LEU A 67 18.50 29.11 15.56
N PHE A 68 19.40 29.30 14.59
CA PHE A 68 19.02 29.51 13.18
C PHE A 68 18.48 28.23 12.52
N LEU A 69 19.03 27.07 12.86
CA LEU A 69 18.52 25.77 12.39
C LEU A 69 17.17 25.43 13.04
N PHE A 70 16.96 25.81 14.31
CA PHE A 70 15.66 25.66 14.98
C PHE A 70 14.61 26.68 14.48
N SER A 71 15.00 27.90 14.08
CA SER A 71 14.07 28.89 13.52
C SER A 71 13.61 28.55 12.10
N GLN A 72 14.41 27.80 11.32
CA GLN A 72 13.97 27.25 10.04
C GLN A 72 13.03 26.05 10.16
N GLN A 73 12.92 25.43 11.34
CA GLN A 73 12.08 24.25 11.55
C GLN A 73 10.66 24.57 12.06
N THR A 74 10.27 25.86 12.10
CA THR A 74 8.91 26.30 12.50
C THR A 74 8.09 26.97 11.40
N LYS A 75 8.54 26.91 10.14
CA LYS A 75 7.65 27.12 8.97
C LYS A 75 7.35 25.79 8.26
N ALA A 76 6.78 24.85 9.01
CA ALA A 76 5.89 23.87 8.40
C ALA A 76 4.56 24.60 8.14
N GLU A 77 4.52 25.37 7.05
CA GLU A 77 3.25 25.84 6.52
C GLU A 77 2.38 24.61 6.26
N HIS A 78 1.19 24.62 6.85
CA HIS A 78 0.09 23.75 6.48
C HIS A 78 -0.09 23.84 4.96
N TYR A 79 0.47 22.88 4.22
CA TYR A 79 0.20 22.71 2.80
C TYR A 79 -1.20 22.13 2.68
N ASN A 80 -2.19 23.01 2.79
CA ASN A 80 -3.55 22.72 2.40
C ASN A 80 -3.54 22.34 0.92
N ASN A 81 -4.01 21.12 0.64
CA ASN A 81 -4.18 20.56 -0.69
C ASN A 81 -4.83 21.57 -1.65
N ALA A 82 -4.03 22.15 -2.54
CA ALA A 82 -4.48 22.76 -3.77
C ALA A 82 -3.72 22.12 -4.95
N SER A 83 -3.99 20.84 -5.20
CA SER A 83 -3.81 20.22 -6.52
C SER A 83 -5.16 19.72 -7.02
N SER A 84 -6.07 20.69 -7.23
CA SER A 84 -7.45 20.50 -7.67
C SER A 84 -7.58 20.49 -9.19
N SER A 85 -6.74 19.76 -9.93
CA SER A 85 -6.89 19.67 -11.39
C SER A 85 -7.07 18.27 -11.99
N SER A 86 -7.17 17.22 -11.16
CA SER A 86 -7.74 15.92 -11.57
C SER A 86 -8.71 15.28 -10.58
N ARG A 87 -8.90 15.87 -9.39
CA ARG A 87 -9.85 15.43 -8.36
C ARG A 87 -11.35 15.63 -8.70
N ALA A 88 -11.66 16.13 -9.89
CA ALA A 88 -13.00 16.62 -10.24
C ALA A 88 -13.75 15.81 -11.32
N ARG A 89 -13.22 14.66 -11.78
CA ARG A 89 -13.97 13.76 -12.67
C ARG A 89 -13.87 12.32 -12.18
N GLN A 90 -14.55 12.05 -11.06
CA GLN A 90 -15.46 10.91 -10.82
C GLN A 90 -15.79 10.79 -9.31
N LEU A 91 -16.20 11.91 -8.68
CA LEU A 91 -16.89 11.94 -7.38
C LEU A 91 -18.38 12.22 -7.61
N ALA A 92 -18.98 11.56 -8.60
CA ALA A 92 -20.42 11.67 -8.86
C ALA A 92 -21.26 10.91 -7.82
N SER A 93 -20.62 10.10 -6.96
CA SER A 93 -21.17 9.61 -5.69
C SER A 93 -20.20 10.01 -4.58
N GLY A 94 -20.65 10.71 -3.54
CA GLY A 94 -19.82 11.21 -2.43
C GLY A 94 -19.11 10.15 -1.56
N CYS A 95 -19.02 8.89 -2.01
CA CYS A 95 -18.30 7.84 -1.30
C CYS A 95 -16.87 7.68 -1.79
N ASN A 96 -15.93 7.73 -0.85
CA ASN A 96 -14.57 7.28 -1.09
C ASN A 96 -14.42 5.83 -0.59
N PHE A 97 -14.49 4.87 -1.51
CA PHE A 97 -14.36 3.44 -1.20
C PHE A 97 -13.03 3.05 -0.54
N PHE A 98 -11.99 3.88 -0.65
CA PHE A 98 -10.64 3.57 -0.16
C PHE A 98 -10.34 4.13 1.24
N ARG A 99 -11.28 4.87 1.83
CA ARG A 99 -11.18 5.37 3.21
C ARG A 99 -12.21 4.69 4.10
N GLY A 100 -11.71 3.90 5.06
CA GLY A 100 -12.53 3.02 5.85
C GLY A 100 -11.74 2.31 6.95
N LYS A 101 -12.32 1.23 7.45
CA LYS A 101 -11.71 0.34 8.44
C LYS A 101 -11.98 -1.11 8.11
N TRP A 102 -11.12 -2.00 8.61
CA TRP A 102 -11.39 -3.43 8.62
C TRP A 102 -12.36 -3.77 9.75
N VAL A 103 -13.37 -4.56 9.42
CA VAL A 103 -14.40 -5.01 10.35
C VAL A 103 -14.46 -6.52 10.29
N TYR A 104 -14.51 -7.16 11.46
CA TYR A 104 -14.75 -8.58 11.55
C TYR A 104 -16.14 -8.91 11.03
N ASP A 105 -16.25 -9.91 10.16
CA ASP A 105 -17.48 -10.42 9.61
C ASP A 105 -17.44 -11.95 9.59
N ALA A 106 -18.37 -12.58 10.32
CA ALA A 106 -18.45 -14.03 10.43
C ALA A 106 -18.81 -14.69 9.08
N SER A 107 -19.47 -13.97 8.17
CA SER A 107 -19.90 -14.48 6.86
C SER A 107 -18.76 -14.62 5.86
N TYR A 108 -17.61 -14.00 6.11
CA TYR A 108 -16.41 -14.14 5.28
C TYR A 108 -15.69 -15.47 5.58
N PRO A 109 -14.83 -16.02 4.71
CA PRO A 109 -14.46 -15.50 3.39
C PRO A 109 -15.58 -15.64 2.35
N LEU A 110 -15.39 -15.02 1.18
CA LEU A 110 -16.37 -15.04 0.08
C LEU A 110 -16.48 -16.40 -0.62
N TYR A 111 -15.48 -17.26 -0.45
CA TYR A 111 -15.44 -18.61 -1.01
C TYR A 111 -14.53 -19.51 -0.17
N ASP A 112 -14.69 -20.81 -0.35
CA ASP A 112 -13.82 -21.84 0.22
C ASP A 112 -12.66 -22.11 -0.74
N SER A 113 -11.42 -21.88 -0.30
CA SER A 113 -10.21 -22.10 -1.14
C SER A 113 -10.06 -23.54 -1.60
N SER A 114 -10.55 -24.52 -0.84
CA SER A 114 -10.46 -25.94 -1.22
C SER A 114 -11.28 -26.28 -2.47
N ARG A 115 -12.25 -25.43 -2.80
CA ARG A 115 -13.15 -25.59 -3.95
C ARG A 115 -12.72 -24.78 -5.18
N CYS A 116 -11.73 -23.89 -5.06
CA CYS A 116 -11.25 -23.14 -6.21
C CYS A 116 -10.07 -23.86 -6.89
N PRO A 117 -10.17 -24.23 -8.18
CA PRO A 117 -9.10 -24.94 -8.89
C PRO A 117 -7.98 -24.03 -9.42
N PHE A 118 -8.10 -22.71 -9.25
CA PHE A 118 -7.19 -21.73 -9.86
C PHE A 118 -6.06 -21.26 -8.93
N ILE A 119 -6.17 -21.52 -7.62
CA ILE A 119 -5.23 -20.97 -6.63
C ILE A 119 -3.88 -21.67 -6.76
N ASP A 120 -2.84 -20.92 -7.08
CA ASP A 120 -1.48 -21.43 -7.10
C ASP A 120 -1.02 -21.78 -5.67
N PRO A 121 -0.15 -22.80 -5.51
CA PRO A 121 0.37 -23.22 -4.21
C PRO A 121 0.94 -22.10 -3.32
N GLU A 122 1.50 -21.06 -3.93
CA GLU A 122 2.10 -19.93 -3.24
C GLU A 122 1.09 -19.15 -2.36
N PHE A 123 -0.19 -19.11 -2.77
CA PHE A 123 -1.23 -18.34 -2.09
C PHE A 123 -2.22 -19.19 -1.30
N ASN A 124 -2.17 -20.53 -1.42
CA ASN A 124 -3.14 -21.44 -0.81
C ASN A 124 -2.79 -21.81 0.65
N CYS A 125 -2.75 -20.80 1.52
CA CYS A 125 -2.22 -20.94 2.87
C CYS A 125 -2.88 -22.04 3.72
N GLN A 126 -4.19 -22.22 3.61
CA GLN A 126 -4.90 -23.26 4.36
C GLN A 126 -4.53 -24.67 3.89
N LYS A 127 -4.35 -24.86 2.57
CA LYS A 127 -3.86 -26.14 2.01
C LYS A 127 -2.45 -26.44 2.51
N TYR A 128 -1.62 -25.41 2.68
CA TYR A 128 -0.25 -25.51 3.18
C TYR A 128 -0.14 -25.38 4.71
N GLY A 129 -1.22 -25.70 5.43
CA GLY A 129 -1.17 -25.95 6.88
C GLY A 129 -1.22 -24.71 7.77
N ARG A 130 -1.60 -23.54 7.23
CA ARG A 130 -1.82 -22.35 8.07
C ARG A 130 -2.93 -22.61 9.10
N PRO A 131 -2.64 -22.59 10.41
CA PRO A 131 -3.58 -23.05 11.42
C PRO A 131 -4.69 -22.05 11.73
N ASP A 132 -4.41 -20.74 11.62
CA ASP A 132 -5.39 -19.70 11.88
C ASP A 132 -6.25 -19.41 10.65
N LYS A 133 -7.52 -19.07 10.88
CA LYS A 133 -8.48 -18.63 9.85
C LYS A 133 -8.98 -17.20 10.07
N LEU A 134 -8.53 -16.54 11.15
CA LEU A 134 -9.06 -15.24 11.55
C LEU A 134 -8.81 -14.16 10.49
N TYR A 135 -7.67 -14.20 9.79
CA TYR A 135 -7.35 -13.28 8.71
C TYR A 135 -8.39 -13.31 7.56
N GLN A 136 -9.09 -14.43 7.37
CA GLN A 136 -10.12 -14.56 6.34
C GLN A 136 -11.43 -13.86 6.72
N LYS A 137 -11.60 -13.48 7.98
CA LYS A 137 -12.87 -12.99 8.55
C LYS A 137 -12.99 -11.47 8.57
N TYR A 138 -12.17 -10.74 7.81
CA TYR A 138 -12.24 -9.27 7.78
C TYR A 138 -12.75 -8.77 6.44
N ARG A 139 -13.74 -7.89 6.50
CA ARG A 139 -14.22 -7.11 5.36
C ARG A 139 -13.82 -5.64 5.49
N TRP A 140 -13.68 -4.96 4.37
CA TRP A 140 -13.46 -3.53 4.35
C TRP A 140 -14.79 -2.78 4.42
N GLN A 141 -14.89 -1.81 5.32
CA GLN A 141 -16.04 -0.91 5.46
C GLN A 141 -15.58 0.54 5.20
N PRO A 142 -15.93 1.14 4.04
CA PRO A 142 -15.75 2.56 3.81
C PRO A 142 -16.50 3.38 4.88
N PHE A 143 -15.95 4.55 5.22
CA PHE A 143 -16.56 5.43 6.23
C PHE A 143 -17.80 6.17 5.74
N SER A 144 -17.91 6.37 4.42
CA SER A 144 -18.92 7.25 3.80
C SER A 144 -20.03 6.49 3.08
N CYS A 145 -19.91 5.17 2.94
CA CYS A 145 -20.93 4.32 2.34
C CYS A 145 -20.65 2.83 2.62
N ASP A 146 -21.58 1.99 2.18
CA ASP A 146 -21.38 0.55 2.09
C ASP A 146 -20.84 0.16 0.72
N LEU A 147 -19.99 -0.88 0.70
CA LEU A 147 -19.58 -1.49 -0.56
C LEU A 147 -20.72 -2.38 -1.09
N PRO A 148 -20.98 -2.35 -2.41
CA PRO A 148 -21.88 -3.32 -3.01
C PRO A 148 -21.32 -4.74 -2.80
N ARG A 149 -22.20 -5.68 -2.46
CA ARG A 149 -21.82 -7.09 -2.32
C ARG A 149 -21.38 -7.62 -3.69
N PHE A 150 -20.21 -8.27 -3.72
CA PHE A 150 -19.71 -8.88 -4.95
C PHE A 150 -20.65 -9.95 -5.47
N ASN A 151 -20.99 -9.87 -6.75
CA ASN A 151 -21.81 -10.85 -7.47
C ASN A 151 -21.07 -11.29 -8.74
N GLY A 152 -20.52 -12.51 -8.72
CA GLY A 152 -19.74 -13.05 -9.83
C GLY A 152 -20.59 -13.32 -11.08
N LEU A 153 -21.86 -13.70 -10.91
CA LEU A 153 -22.79 -13.91 -12.02
C LEU A 153 -23.11 -12.58 -12.71
N GLU A 154 -23.43 -11.54 -11.94
CA GLU A 154 -23.69 -10.20 -12.47
C GLU A 154 -22.47 -9.64 -13.21
N LEU A 155 -21.27 -9.81 -12.64
CA LEU A 155 -20.02 -9.41 -13.31
C LEU A 155 -19.88 -10.10 -14.67
N LEU A 156 -20.08 -11.42 -14.73
CA LEU A 156 -19.99 -12.19 -15.97
C LEU A 156 -21.04 -11.77 -17.01
N GLU A 157 -22.27 -11.49 -16.60
CA GLU A 157 -23.32 -11.01 -17.52
C GLU A 157 -23.01 -9.63 -18.07
N ARG A 158 -22.59 -8.69 -17.20
CA ARG A 158 -22.20 -7.33 -17.61
C ARG A 158 -21.01 -7.33 -18.57
N TRP A 159 -20.09 -8.27 -18.39
CA TRP A 159 -18.86 -8.38 -19.17
C TRP A 159 -18.92 -9.51 -20.21
N ARG A 160 -20.10 -10.01 -20.55
CA ARG A 160 -20.29 -11.09 -21.53
C ARG A 160 -19.59 -10.78 -22.85
N GLY A 161 -18.75 -11.69 -23.32
CA GLY A 161 -17.98 -11.52 -24.57
C GLY A 161 -16.76 -10.59 -24.46
N LYS A 162 -16.34 -10.21 -23.26
CA LYS A 162 -15.27 -9.22 -23.03
C LYS A 162 -13.97 -9.84 -22.51
N LYS A 163 -12.88 -9.11 -22.69
CA LYS A 163 -11.52 -9.48 -22.25
C LYS A 163 -11.01 -8.53 -21.18
N ILE A 164 -10.67 -9.08 -20.01
CA ILE A 164 -10.14 -8.37 -18.86
C ILE A 164 -8.71 -8.87 -18.64
N MET A 165 -7.72 -7.99 -18.73
CA MET A 165 -6.32 -8.37 -18.59
C MET A 165 -5.66 -7.67 -17.40
N PHE A 166 -5.10 -8.48 -16.51
CA PHE A 166 -4.18 -8.07 -15.45
C PHE A 166 -2.77 -8.02 -16.03
N VAL A 167 -2.05 -6.93 -15.79
CA VAL A 167 -0.72 -6.70 -16.36
C VAL A 167 0.23 -6.22 -15.28
N GLY A 168 1.25 -7.00 -14.95
CA GLY A 168 2.17 -6.57 -13.90
C GLY A 168 3.04 -7.66 -13.30
N ASP A 169 3.33 -7.46 -12.00
CA ASP A 169 4.14 -8.37 -11.19
C ASP A 169 3.29 -9.49 -10.57
N SER A 170 3.89 -10.25 -9.65
CA SER A 170 3.23 -11.37 -8.98
C SER A 170 1.99 -10.99 -8.19
N LEU A 171 1.77 -9.71 -7.86
CA LEU A 171 0.54 -9.27 -7.19
C LEU A 171 -0.61 -9.13 -8.19
N SER A 172 -0.32 -8.92 -9.48
CA SER A 172 -1.33 -9.06 -10.54
C SER A 172 -1.81 -10.51 -10.67
N LEU A 173 -0.91 -11.50 -10.56
CA LEU A 173 -1.28 -12.92 -10.48
C LEU A 173 -2.18 -13.17 -9.27
N ASN A 174 -1.77 -12.69 -8.10
CA ASN A 174 -2.51 -12.89 -6.85
C ASN A 174 -3.93 -12.27 -6.89
N MET A 175 -4.10 -11.08 -7.49
CA MET A 175 -5.43 -10.48 -7.70
C MET A 175 -6.25 -11.20 -8.78
N TRP A 176 -5.61 -11.66 -9.86
CA TRP A 176 -6.26 -12.40 -10.96
C TRP A 176 -6.81 -13.75 -10.49
N GLU A 177 -6.06 -14.53 -9.70
CA GLU A 177 -6.53 -15.80 -9.14
C GLU A 177 -7.69 -15.58 -8.16
N SER A 178 -7.58 -14.55 -7.31
CA SER A 178 -8.66 -14.13 -6.42
C SER A 178 -9.95 -13.87 -7.19
N LEU A 179 -9.90 -13.09 -8.27
CA LEU A 179 -11.08 -12.78 -9.07
C LEU A 179 -11.67 -14.04 -9.72
N ALA A 180 -10.82 -14.90 -10.27
CA ALA A 180 -11.24 -16.16 -10.87
C ALA A 180 -11.96 -17.06 -9.86
N CYS A 181 -11.43 -17.17 -8.63
CA CYS A 181 -12.06 -17.93 -7.55
C CYS A 181 -13.38 -17.32 -7.08
N MET A 182 -13.42 -15.99 -6.90
CA MET A 182 -14.64 -15.29 -6.51
C MET A 182 -15.76 -15.50 -7.53
N ILE A 183 -15.45 -15.47 -8.82
CA ILE A 183 -16.43 -15.75 -9.89
C ILE A 183 -16.84 -17.22 -9.87
N HIS A 184 -15.87 -18.15 -9.80
CA HIS A 184 -16.15 -19.58 -9.78
C HIS A 184 -17.06 -19.99 -8.62
N ALA A 185 -16.92 -19.37 -7.45
CA ALA A 185 -17.80 -19.63 -6.32
C ALA A 185 -19.28 -19.27 -6.58
N TRP A 186 -19.54 -18.27 -7.43
CA TRP A 186 -20.88 -17.89 -7.86
C TRP A 186 -21.43 -18.78 -8.97
N VAL A 187 -20.56 -19.28 -9.85
CA VAL A 187 -20.94 -20.12 -11.00
C VAL A 187 -20.13 -21.42 -11.04
N PRO A 188 -20.20 -22.29 -10.00
CA PRO A 188 -19.31 -23.43 -9.86
C PRO A 188 -19.48 -24.52 -10.92
N LYS A 189 -20.61 -24.48 -11.66
CA LYS A 189 -20.91 -25.41 -12.76
C LYS A 189 -20.61 -24.82 -14.14
N ALA A 190 -20.20 -23.55 -14.22
CA ALA A 190 -19.90 -22.94 -15.51
C ALA A 190 -18.68 -23.61 -16.14
N LYS A 191 -18.72 -23.78 -17.47
CA LYS A 191 -17.60 -24.39 -18.18
C LYS A 191 -16.43 -23.41 -18.22
N THR A 192 -15.28 -23.84 -17.70
CA THR A 192 -14.06 -23.02 -17.66
C THR A 192 -12.92 -23.64 -18.45
N ARG A 193 -12.19 -22.81 -19.18
CA ARG A 193 -10.95 -23.21 -19.86
C ARG A 193 -9.78 -22.44 -19.28
N VAL A 194 -8.76 -23.16 -18.83
CA VAL A 194 -7.52 -22.57 -18.29
C VAL A 194 -6.40 -22.78 -19.29
N MET A 195 -5.63 -21.73 -19.55
CA MET A 195 -4.41 -21.79 -20.36
C MET A 195 -3.28 -21.15 -19.56
N ARG A 196 -2.17 -21.87 -19.39
CA ARG A 196 -0.94 -21.34 -18.80
C ARG A 196 0.17 -21.38 -19.85
N ARG A 197 0.67 -20.23 -20.30
CA ARG A 197 1.65 -20.13 -21.41
C ARG A 197 2.68 -19.05 -21.13
N GLY A 198 3.67 -19.38 -20.30
CA GLY A 198 4.84 -18.53 -20.04
C GLY A 198 4.44 -17.17 -19.47
N ILE A 199 4.45 -16.14 -20.32
CA ILE A 199 4.10 -14.76 -19.94
C ILE A 199 2.59 -14.48 -19.94
N LEU A 200 1.78 -15.33 -20.59
CA LEU A 200 0.34 -15.13 -20.74
C LEU A 200 -0.44 -16.33 -20.20
N ASP A 201 -1.21 -16.08 -19.15
CA ASP A 201 -2.16 -17.04 -18.58
C ASP A 201 -3.60 -16.56 -18.81
N SER A 202 -4.57 -17.48 -18.81
CA SER A 202 -5.99 -17.12 -18.89
C SER A 202 -6.92 -18.13 -18.22
N VAL A 203 -8.02 -17.61 -17.66
CA VAL A 203 -9.22 -18.37 -17.30
C VAL A 203 -10.37 -17.81 -18.15
N THR A 204 -10.95 -18.66 -19.00
CA THR A 204 -12.13 -18.32 -19.79
C THR A 204 -13.36 -18.95 -19.15
N PHE A 205 -14.37 -18.16 -18.83
CA PHE A 205 -15.72 -18.64 -18.47
C PHE A 205 -16.53 -18.78 -19.76
N GLU A 206 -16.55 -19.99 -20.34
CA GLU A 206 -16.99 -20.22 -21.72
C GLU A 206 -18.47 -19.90 -21.94
N ASP A 207 -19.33 -20.22 -20.96
CA ASP A 207 -20.78 -19.95 -21.01
C ASP A 207 -21.10 -18.44 -21.09
N TYR A 208 -20.15 -17.61 -20.68
CA TYR A 208 -20.26 -16.15 -20.68
C TYR A 208 -19.33 -15.48 -21.71
N ARG A 209 -18.44 -16.25 -22.34
CA ARG A 209 -17.38 -15.75 -23.23
C ARG A 209 -16.57 -14.62 -22.59
N VAL A 210 -16.32 -14.71 -21.28
CA VAL A 210 -15.48 -13.76 -20.54
C VAL A 210 -14.10 -14.36 -20.37
N GLU A 211 -13.07 -13.62 -20.79
CA GLU A 211 -11.68 -14.03 -20.64
C GLU A 211 -11.01 -13.17 -19.58
N LEU A 212 -10.53 -13.81 -18.50
CA LEU A 212 -9.61 -13.21 -17.56
C LEU A 212 -8.19 -13.58 -17.98
N LEU A 213 -7.41 -12.61 -18.42
CA LEU A 213 -6.03 -12.79 -18.84
C LEU A 213 -5.07 -12.23 -17.79
N LEU A 214 -3.90 -12.84 -17.68
CA LEU A 214 -2.77 -12.33 -16.91
C LEU A 214 -1.57 -12.24 -17.84
N TYR A 215 -1.02 -11.03 -17.99
CA TYR A 215 0.23 -10.79 -18.71
C TYR A 215 1.33 -10.42 -17.71
N ARG A 216 2.30 -11.32 -17.53
CA ARG A 216 3.39 -11.16 -16.57
C ARG A 216 4.48 -10.25 -17.14
N THR A 217 4.58 -9.03 -16.61
CA THR A 217 5.64 -8.06 -16.92
C THR A 217 5.94 -7.24 -15.66
N PRO A 218 6.81 -7.73 -14.76
CA PRO A 218 6.92 -7.15 -13.42
C PRO A 218 7.29 -5.67 -13.37
N TYR A 219 7.95 -5.17 -14.43
CA TYR A 219 8.40 -3.79 -14.55
C TYR A 219 7.55 -2.95 -15.51
N LEU A 220 6.58 -3.56 -16.21
CA LEU A 220 5.84 -3.01 -17.36
C LEU A 220 6.71 -2.67 -18.59
N VAL A 221 7.86 -2.03 -18.37
CA VAL A 221 8.89 -1.78 -19.37
C VAL A 221 9.64 -3.05 -19.77
N ASP A 222 10.24 -3.01 -20.94
CA ASP A 222 10.91 -4.18 -21.51
C ASP A 222 12.20 -4.53 -20.79
N MET A 223 12.46 -5.83 -20.75
CA MET A 223 13.73 -6.41 -20.35
C MET A 223 14.24 -7.23 -21.53
N ALA A 224 15.48 -7.00 -21.93
CA ALA A 224 16.07 -7.63 -23.11
C ALA A 224 17.48 -8.13 -22.81
N ASP A 225 17.83 -9.27 -23.39
CA ASP A 225 19.20 -9.78 -23.39
C ASP A 225 19.98 -9.10 -24.53
N GLU A 226 20.97 -8.28 -24.16
CA GLU A 226 21.83 -7.55 -25.07
C GLU A 226 23.26 -8.10 -24.99
N LYS A 227 24.14 -7.69 -25.91
CA LYS A 227 25.56 -8.11 -25.89
C LYS A 227 26.28 -7.78 -24.59
N VAL A 228 25.82 -6.74 -23.88
CA VAL A 228 26.38 -6.28 -22.60
C VAL A 228 25.81 -7.04 -21.39
N GLY A 229 24.82 -7.90 -21.58
CA GLY A 229 24.07 -8.58 -20.52
C GLY A 229 22.58 -8.26 -20.57
N ARG A 230 21.85 -8.61 -19.51
CA ARG A 230 20.41 -8.39 -19.41
C ARG A 230 20.11 -6.94 -19.03
N VAL A 231 19.32 -6.24 -19.83
CA VAL A 231 19.08 -4.80 -19.71
C VAL A 231 17.61 -4.51 -19.43
N LEU A 232 17.34 -3.74 -18.37
CA LEU A 232 16.03 -3.13 -18.12
C LEU A 232 15.91 -1.80 -18.87
N LYS A 233 15.05 -1.72 -19.88
CA LYS A 233 14.92 -0.56 -20.78
C LYS A 233 13.78 0.36 -20.33
N LEU A 234 14.09 1.42 -19.59
CA LEU A 234 13.08 2.27 -18.92
C LEU A 234 12.19 3.07 -19.88
N ASP A 235 12.57 3.19 -21.14
CA ASP A 235 11.90 3.95 -22.20
C ASP A 235 11.23 3.09 -23.28
N SER A 236 11.16 1.76 -23.07
CA SER A 236 10.57 0.81 -24.04
C SER A 236 9.44 -0.02 -23.44
N ILE A 237 8.33 -0.15 -24.18
CA ILE A 237 7.17 -1.03 -23.88
C ILE A 237 6.68 -1.67 -25.19
N GLN A 238 7.51 -2.51 -25.80
CA GLN A 238 7.17 -3.31 -26.99
C GLN A 238 6.16 -4.40 -26.64
N ASN A 239 6.31 -4.99 -25.46
CA ASN A 239 5.37 -5.96 -24.90
C ASN A 239 3.94 -5.42 -24.80
N GLY A 240 3.78 -4.08 -24.76
CA GLY A 240 2.47 -3.44 -24.72
C GLY A 240 1.60 -3.71 -25.93
N ASN A 241 2.14 -4.21 -27.05
CA ASN A 241 1.30 -4.65 -28.18
C ASN A 241 0.31 -5.75 -27.78
N ALA A 242 0.66 -6.61 -26.83
CA ALA A 242 -0.23 -7.67 -26.35
C ALA A 242 -1.43 -7.17 -25.54
N TRP A 243 -1.36 -5.94 -25.02
CA TRP A 243 -2.42 -5.36 -24.17
C TRP A 243 -3.49 -4.62 -24.99
N LYS A 244 -3.23 -4.38 -26.27
CA LYS A 244 -4.16 -3.71 -27.18
C LYS A 244 -5.38 -4.58 -27.43
N GLY A 245 -6.54 -3.95 -27.57
CA GLY A 245 -7.80 -4.65 -27.85
C GLY A 245 -8.48 -5.29 -26.63
N MET A 246 -7.92 -5.11 -25.42
CA MET A 246 -8.59 -5.49 -24.17
C MET A 246 -9.71 -4.51 -23.83
N ASP A 247 -10.83 -5.01 -23.31
CA ASP A 247 -11.93 -4.17 -22.84
C ASP A 247 -11.63 -3.57 -21.46
N MET A 248 -10.82 -4.26 -20.65
CA MET A 248 -10.29 -3.76 -19.38
C MET A 248 -8.82 -4.13 -19.20
N LEU A 249 -8.03 -3.16 -18.78
CA LEU A 249 -6.64 -3.34 -18.37
C LEU A 249 -6.49 -2.98 -16.89
N ILE A 250 -5.90 -3.87 -16.09
CA ILE A 250 -5.62 -3.67 -14.67
C ILE A 250 -4.12 -3.80 -14.48
N PHE A 251 -3.43 -2.67 -14.34
CA PHE A 251 -1.98 -2.63 -14.19
C PHE A 251 -1.56 -2.66 -12.73
N ASN A 252 -0.48 -3.36 -12.41
CA ASN A 252 0.28 -3.12 -11.17
C ASN A 252 1.78 -3.24 -11.47
N THR A 253 2.61 -2.60 -10.65
CA THR A 253 4.06 -2.86 -10.65
C THR A 253 4.71 -2.18 -9.45
N TRP A 254 5.45 -2.93 -8.62
CA TRP A 254 6.32 -2.35 -7.59
C TRP A 254 7.29 -3.36 -6.97
N HIS A 255 6.81 -4.55 -6.60
CA HIS A 255 7.55 -5.47 -5.72
C HIS A 255 8.92 -5.88 -6.29
N TRP A 256 8.99 -6.02 -7.60
CA TRP A 256 10.20 -6.43 -8.30
C TRP A 256 11.22 -5.29 -8.49
N TRP A 257 10.80 -4.03 -8.37
CA TRP A 257 11.71 -2.87 -8.48
C TRP A 257 12.66 -2.75 -7.30
N THR A 258 12.28 -3.30 -6.14
CA THR A 258 13.09 -3.23 -4.92
C THR A 258 14.17 -4.32 -4.85
N HIS A 259 14.20 -5.26 -5.79
CA HIS A 259 15.19 -6.34 -5.79
C HIS A 259 16.61 -5.83 -6.05
N THR A 260 17.54 -6.21 -5.19
CA THR A 260 18.97 -5.89 -5.30
C THR A 260 19.82 -7.16 -5.18
N GLY A 261 21.12 -7.07 -5.50
CA GLY A 261 22.03 -8.20 -5.39
C GLY A 261 21.61 -9.38 -6.27
N SER A 262 21.63 -10.60 -5.74
CA SER A 262 21.28 -11.82 -6.46
C SER A 262 19.82 -11.90 -6.90
N SER A 263 18.92 -11.10 -6.29
CA SER A 263 17.50 -11.06 -6.68
C SER A 263 17.23 -10.08 -7.83
N GLN A 264 18.21 -9.25 -8.20
CA GLN A 264 18.07 -8.30 -9.31
C GLN A 264 18.16 -9.05 -10.65
N PRO A 265 17.12 -9.00 -11.49
CA PRO A 265 17.11 -9.79 -12.73
C PRO A 265 17.80 -9.11 -13.92
N TRP A 266 18.38 -7.92 -13.74
CA TRP A 266 19.10 -7.19 -14.79
C TRP A 266 20.55 -6.92 -14.40
N ASP A 267 21.42 -6.86 -15.40
CA ASP A 267 22.82 -6.47 -15.27
C ASP A 267 23.03 -4.97 -15.42
N TYR A 268 22.15 -4.32 -16.20
CA TYR A 268 22.18 -2.89 -16.53
C TYR A 268 20.78 -2.30 -16.66
N ILE A 269 20.68 -0.98 -16.52
CA ILE A 269 19.47 -0.18 -16.73
C ILE A 269 19.76 0.82 -17.85
N GLN A 270 18.87 0.91 -18.84
CA GLN A 270 18.98 1.82 -19.96
C GLN A 270 17.93 2.93 -19.90
N GLU A 271 18.36 4.16 -20.18
CA GLU A 271 17.50 5.31 -20.47
C GLU A 271 18.02 6.04 -21.72
N GLY A 272 17.28 5.98 -22.82
CA GLY A 272 17.74 6.49 -24.11
C GLY A 272 19.02 5.77 -24.55
N SER A 273 20.05 6.54 -24.87
CA SER A 273 21.38 6.02 -25.20
C SER A 273 22.24 5.72 -23.98
N ASN A 274 21.82 6.09 -22.76
CA ASN A 274 22.64 5.96 -21.57
C ASN A 274 22.44 4.59 -20.92
N LEU A 275 23.55 3.89 -20.68
CA LEU A 275 23.58 2.61 -20.00
C LEU A 275 24.17 2.79 -18.59
N HIS A 276 23.42 2.38 -17.58
CA HIS A 276 23.80 2.47 -16.17
C HIS A 276 23.97 1.08 -15.59
N LYS A 277 24.99 0.87 -14.75
CA LYS A 277 25.15 -0.42 -14.04
C LYS A 277 24.02 -0.64 -13.04
N ASP A 278 23.58 0.43 -12.38
CA ASP A 278 22.43 0.43 -11.51
C ASP A 278 21.82 1.85 -11.40
N MET A 279 20.63 1.95 -10.82
CA MET A 279 19.90 3.20 -10.60
C MET A 279 19.14 3.15 -9.28
N ASN A 280 18.94 4.31 -8.66
CA ASN A 280 18.01 4.42 -7.53
C ASN A 280 16.62 3.91 -7.93
N ARG A 281 16.02 3.06 -7.11
CA ARG A 281 14.79 2.32 -7.45
C ARG A 281 13.58 3.22 -7.63
N LEU A 282 13.45 4.30 -6.87
CA LEU A 282 12.36 5.26 -7.06
C LEU A 282 12.57 6.09 -8.33
N ILE A 283 13.81 6.40 -8.70
CA ILE A 283 14.13 7.09 -9.96
C ILE A 283 13.80 6.18 -11.16
N ALA A 284 14.28 4.93 -11.13
CA ALA A 284 14.01 3.94 -12.18
C ALA A 284 12.50 3.70 -12.31
N TYR A 285 11.81 3.50 -11.18
CA TYR A 285 10.37 3.30 -11.13
C TYR A 285 9.61 4.50 -11.72
N TYR A 286 9.97 5.72 -11.33
CA TYR A 286 9.34 6.93 -11.87
C TYR A 286 9.55 7.08 -13.39
N LYS A 287 10.74 6.76 -13.91
CA LYS A 287 11.04 6.78 -15.35
C LYS A 287 10.22 5.73 -16.10
N GLY A 288 10.24 4.47 -15.64
CA GLY A 288 9.46 3.39 -16.25
C GLY A 288 7.95 3.66 -16.23
N MET A 289 7.42 4.12 -15.09
CA MET A 289 6.01 4.53 -14.97
C MET A 289 5.66 5.71 -15.87
N THR A 290 6.59 6.65 -16.10
CA THR A 290 6.39 7.74 -17.06
C THR A 290 6.28 7.19 -18.48
N THR A 291 7.07 6.19 -18.84
CA THR A 291 6.97 5.49 -20.14
C THR A 291 5.64 4.73 -20.27
N TRP A 292 5.18 4.05 -19.22
CA TRP A 292 3.85 3.43 -19.20
C TRP A 292 2.72 4.45 -19.40
N ALA A 293 2.79 5.61 -18.72
CA ALA A 293 1.81 6.69 -18.93
C ALA A 293 1.79 7.18 -20.38
N ARG A 294 2.96 7.28 -21.05
CA ARG A 294 3.02 7.58 -22.49
C ARG A 294 2.39 6.48 -23.32
N TRP A 295 2.67 5.21 -23.01
CA TRP A 295 2.06 4.07 -23.71
C TRP A 295 0.53 4.12 -23.63
N VAL A 296 -0.04 4.38 -22.43
CA VAL A 296 -1.49 4.53 -22.26
C VAL A 296 -2.02 5.68 -23.13
N ASN A 297 -1.41 6.86 -23.01
CA ASN A 297 -1.78 8.05 -23.78
C ASN A 297 -1.74 7.82 -25.30
N LEU A 298 -0.87 6.97 -25.80
CA LEU A 298 -0.76 6.67 -27.23
C LEU A 298 -1.73 5.58 -27.68
N ASN A 299 -1.94 4.53 -26.88
CA ASN A 299 -2.53 3.27 -27.36
C ASN A 299 -3.96 2.98 -26.87
N VAL A 300 -4.41 3.60 -25.77
CA VAL A 300 -5.73 3.28 -25.17
C VAL A 300 -6.83 4.14 -25.77
N ASP A 301 -7.92 3.55 -26.26
CA ASP A 301 -9.14 4.30 -26.59
C ASP A 301 -10.10 4.26 -25.38
N PRO A 302 -10.32 5.36 -24.63
CA PRO A 302 -11.15 5.34 -23.43
C PRO A 302 -12.63 5.01 -23.68
N SER A 303 -13.09 5.10 -24.94
CA SER A 303 -14.44 4.68 -25.31
C SER A 303 -14.60 3.16 -25.40
N LYS A 304 -13.48 2.43 -25.53
CA LYS A 304 -13.44 0.97 -25.72
C LYS A 304 -12.80 0.24 -24.54
N THR A 305 -11.79 0.84 -23.93
CA THR A 305 -10.96 0.19 -22.91
C THR A 305 -11.01 0.97 -21.60
N LYS A 306 -11.42 0.32 -20.52
CA LYS A 306 -11.27 0.84 -19.15
C LYS A 306 -9.87 0.51 -18.65
N VAL A 307 -9.19 1.48 -18.03
CA VAL A 307 -7.85 1.28 -17.46
C VAL A 307 -7.87 1.54 -15.96
N PHE A 308 -7.39 0.56 -15.23
CA PHE A 308 -7.17 0.60 -13.79
C PHE A 308 -5.69 0.48 -13.48
N PHE A 309 -5.26 1.13 -12.40
CA PHE A 309 -3.97 0.88 -11.78
C PHE A 309 -4.22 0.42 -10.35
N GLN A 310 -3.81 -0.81 -10.02
CA GLN A 310 -3.79 -1.31 -8.67
C GLN A 310 -2.72 -0.55 -7.87
N GLY A 311 -3.12 0.06 -6.76
CA GLY A 311 -2.21 0.74 -5.85
C GLY A 311 -1.10 -0.17 -5.29
N ILE A 312 -0.14 0.45 -4.62
CA ILE A 312 1.03 -0.25 -4.09
C ILE A 312 0.60 -1.27 -3.04
N SER A 313 0.85 -2.55 -3.32
CA SER A 313 0.74 -3.60 -2.31
C SER A 313 1.92 -3.44 -1.34
N PRO A 314 1.69 -3.35 -0.02
CA PRO A 314 2.75 -3.28 0.97
C PRO A 314 3.38 -4.65 1.23
N THR A 315 4.57 -4.63 1.83
CA THR A 315 5.16 -5.80 2.48
C THR A 315 5.11 -5.62 3.99
N HIS A 316 5.28 -6.69 4.75
CA HIS A 316 5.31 -6.66 6.22
C HIS A 316 6.49 -7.46 6.79
N TYR A 317 7.68 -7.26 6.22
CA TYR A 317 8.90 -7.89 6.72
C TYR A 317 9.41 -7.26 8.03
N LEU A 318 9.15 -5.97 8.24
CA LEU A 318 9.76 -5.19 9.32
C LEU A 318 8.69 -4.58 10.24
N GLY A 319 8.52 -5.15 11.43
CA GLY A 319 7.48 -4.73 12.36
C GLY A 319 7.59 -3.31 12.89
N ARG A 320 8.73 -2.64 12.70
CA ARG A 320 8.89 -1.21 12.95
C ARG A 320 7.87 -0.35 12.19
N GLU A 321 7.37 -0.84 11.05
CA GLU A 321 6.36 -0.16 10.24
C GLU A 321 5.00 -0.05 10.93
N TRP A 322 4.72 -0.94 11.91
CA TRP A 322 3.53 -0.92 12.75
C TRP A 322 3.86 -0.81 14.25
N GLY A 323 5.05 -0.30 14.60
CA GLY A 323 5.44 -0.03 15.98
C GLY A 323 5.84 -1.27 16.80
N GLN A 324 6.15 -2.40 16.16
CA GLN A 324 6.58 -3.63 16.81
C GLN A 324 7.91 -4.13 16.20
N PRO A 325 9.05 -3.46 16.47
CA PRO A 325 10.30 -3.62 15.72
C PRO A 325 10.90 -5.04 15.74
N THR A 326 10.55 -5.86 16.72
CA THR A 326 11.03 -7.25 16.87
C THR A 326 10.20 -8.28 16.10
N LYS A 327 9.14 -7.86 15.40
CA LYS A 327 8.21 -8.74 14.69
C LYS A 327 8.30 -8.63 13.17
N SER A 328 7.71 -9.62 12.51
CA SER A 328 7.38 -9.62 11.08
C SER A 328 5.97 -10.20 10.89
N CYS A 329 5.49 -10.29 9.64
CA CYS A 329 4.18 -10.83 9.32
C CYS A 329 3.92 -12.25 9.87
N SER A 330 4.96 -13.07 10.09
CA SER A 330 4.82 -14.45 10.57
C SER A 330 4.15 -14.56 11.95
N SER A 331 4.34 -13.54 12.78
CA SER A 331 3.82 -13.45 14.15
C SER A 331 2.43 -12.81 14.25
N GLU A 332 1.83 -12.43 13.13
CA GLU A 332 0.60 -11.65 13.09
C GLU A 332 -0.60 -12.51 12.71
N ARG A 333 -1.72 -12.29 13.42
CA ARG A 333 -2.98 -13.05 13.27
C ARG A 333 -4.21 -12.15 13.17
N GLN A 334 -4.00 -10.85 13.32
CA GLN A 334 -5.02 -9.81 13.29
C GLN A 334 -4.49 -8.59 12.54
N PRO A 335 -5.36 -7.80 11.91
CA PRO A 335 -4.97 -6.57 11.25
C PRO A 335 -4.38 -5.58 12.26
N PHE A 336 -3.74 -4.55 11.75
CA PHE A 336 -3.40 -3.37 12.54
C PHE A 336 -4.67 -2.60 12.89
N TYR A 337 -4.90 -2.39 14.19
CA TYR A 337 -6.00 -1.58 14.69
C TYR A 337 -5.52 -0.16 14.97
N GLY A 338 -5.75 0.73 14.02
CA GLY A 338 -5.48 2.15 14.21
C GLY A 338 -6.04 2.98 13.08
N THR A 339 -6.24 4.27 13.34
CA THR A 339 -6.78 5.22 12.34
C THR A 339 -5.74 5.65 11.31
N ARG A 340 -4.45 5.50 11.63
CA ARG A 340 -3.31 5.85 10.77
C ARG A 340 -2.23 4.78 10.91
N TYR A 341 -1.72 4.30 9.78
CA TYR A 341 -0.61 3.37 9.78
C TYR A 341 0.70 4.10 10.13
N PRO A 342 1.52 3.63 11.09
CA PRO A 342 2.68 4.37 11.58
C PRO A 342 3.73 4.67 10.50
N ALA A 343 4.01 3.74 9.59
CA ALA A 343 4.96 3.95 8.49
C ALA A 343 4.56 5.04 7.48
N GLY A 344 3.28 5.46 7.49
CA GLY A 344 2.76 6.43 6.53
C GLY A 344 2.70 5.89 5.09
N THR A 345 2.57 6.81 4.13
CA THR A 345 2.43 6.47 2.71
C THR A 345 3.75 6.03 2.10
N PRO A 346 3.82 4.84 1.46
CA PRO A 346 5.03 4.40 0.77
C PRO A 346 5.44 5.37 -0.35
N LEU A 347 6.75 5.59 -0.53
CA LEU A 347 7.27 6.51 -1.55
C LEU A 347 6.87 6.10 -2.98
N ALA A 348 6.71 4.80 -3.24
CA ALA A 348 6.21 4.30 -4.52
C ALA A 348 4.78 4.79 -4.82
N ALA A 349 3.93 4.89 -3.80
CA ALA A 349 2.56 5.40 -3.98
C ALA A 349 2.56 6.89 -4.33
N ILE A 350 3.55 7.65 -3.83
CA ILE A 350 3.76 9.05 -4.23
C ILE A 350 4.17 9.12 -5.70
N VAL A 351 5.05 8.21 -6.16
CA VAL A 351 5.43 8.11 -7.58
C VAL A 351 4.21 7.80 -8.47
N VAL A 352 3.40 6.81 -8.11
CA VAL A 352 2.15 6.47 -8.83
C VAL A 352 1.24 7.68 -8.94
N ASN A 353 0.93 8.35 -7.82
CA ASN A 353 0.09 9.55 -7.83
C ASN A 353 0.65 10.67 -8.71
N LYS A 354 1.97 10.89 -8.69
CA LYS A 354 2.65 11.89 -9.54
C LYS A 354 2.58 11.55 -11.03
N VAL A 355 2.61 10.27 -11.39
CA VAL A 355 2.49 9.84 -12.79
C VAL A 355 1.04 9.94 -13.25
N LEU A 356 0.09 9.48 -12.44
CA LEU A 356 -1.35 9.56 -12.73
C LEU A 356 -1.84 11.01 -12.82
N SER A 357 -1.26 11.96 -12.10
CA SER A 357 -1.64 13.38 -12.26
C SER A 357 -1.21 14.01 -13.59
N ARG A 358 -0.33 13.33 -14.35
CA ARG A 358 0.22 13.81 -15.63
C ARG A 358 -0.30 13.03 -16.84
N ILE A 359 -0.99 11.91 -16.61
CA ILE A 359 -1.56 11.11 -17.67
C ILE A 359 -2.77 11.85 -18.27
N LYS A 360 -2.93 11.80 -19.60
CA LYS A 360 -3.97 12.54 -20.30
C LYS A 360 -5.26 11.72 -20.43
N LYS A 361 -5.12 10.40 -20.59
CA LYS A 361 -6.25 9.47 -20.67
C LYS A 361 -6.69 9.02 -19.28
N PRO A 362 -7.99 8.80 -19.05
CA PRO A 362 -8.48 8.40 -17.74
C PRO A 362 -7.89 7.06 -17.33
N VAL A 363 -7.33 7.03 -16.11
CA VAL A 363 -6.92 5.81 -15.42
C VAL A 363 -7.48 5.87 -14.01
N TYR A 364 -8.19 4.82 -13.62
CA TYR A 364 -8.77 4.70 -12.30
C TYR A 364 -7.77 4.07 -11.33
N LEU A 365 -7.35 4.79 -10.30
CA LEU A 365 -6.51 4.24 -9.24
C LEU A 365 -7.37 3.43 -8.26
N LEU A 366 -7.13 2.13 -8.19
CA LEU A 366 -7.59 1.33 -7.05
C LEU A 366 -6.65 1.64 -5.88
N ASP A 367 -6.97 2.63 -5.06
CA ASP A 367 -6.10 3.12 -3.97
C ASP A 367 -6.11 2.17 -2.76
N VAL A 368 -5.63 0.94 -2.99
CA VAL A 368 -5.63 -0.16 -2.02
C VAL A 368 -4.46 -0.09 -1.04
N THR A 369 -3.55 0.89 -1.16
CA THR A 369 -2.28 0.91 -0.44
C THR A 369 -2.48 0.91 1.07
N THR A 370 -3.20 1.91 1.61
CA THR A 370 -3.35 2.08 3.06
C THR A 370 -4.22 1.01 3.70
N LEU A 371 -5.32 0.62 3.05
CA LEU A 371 -6.14 -0.49 3.57
C LEU A 371 -5.35 -1.80 3.62
N SER A 372 -4.42 -1.99 2.69
CA SER A 372 -3.56 -3.17 2.65
C SER A 372 -2.46 -3.12 3.71
N GLN A 373 -1.95 -1.94 4.08
CA GLN A 373 -0.98 -1.78 5.18
C GLN A 373 -1.57 -2.24 6.51
N TYR A 374 -2.88 -2.16 6.67
CA TYR A 374 -3.52 -2.68 7.88
C TYR A 374 -3.56 -4.20 7.94
N ARG A 375 -3.26 -4.92 6.85
CA ARG A 375 -3.44 -6.38 6.74
C ARG A 375 -2.16 -7.18 6.97
N LYS A 376 -1.31 -6.75 7.91
CA LYS A 376 -0.11 -7.50 8.33
C LYS A 376 -0.36 -8.99 8.68
N ASP A 377 -1.60 -9.38 8.95
CA ASP A 377 -2.06 -10.75 9.21
C ASP A 377 -2.29 -11.62 7.97
N ALA A 378 -2.43 -11.05 6.77
CA ALA A 378 -2.99 -11.77 5.62
C ALA A 378 -1.96 -12.38 4.65
N HIS A 379 -0.67 -12.31 4.97
CA HIS A 379 0.41 -12.89 4.16
C HIS A 379 0.51 -14.42 4.28
N PRO A 380 1.08 -15.13 3.29
CA PRO A 380 1.36 -16.56 3.39
C PRO A 380 2.27 -16.93 4.56
N THR A 381 3.20 -16.05 4.93
CA THR A 381 4.21 -16.34 5.96
C THR A 381 5.05 -17.55 5.55
N TYR A 382 4.99 -18.67 6.27
CA TYR A 382 5.65 -19.92 5.92
C TYR A 382 4.72 -20.94 5.26
N TYR A 383 3.46 -20.59 5.02
CA TYR A 383 2.41 -21.52 4.56
C TYR A 383 2.23 -21.43 3.05
N SER A 384 3.28 -21.80 2.32
CA SER A 384 3.32 -21.86 0.87
C SER A 384 4.26 -22.99 0.43
N GLU A 385 4.21 -23.39 -0.84
CA GLU A 385 5.07 -24.47 -1.38
C GLU A 385 6.57 -24.19 -1.21
N ASN A 386 6.98 -22.92 -1.29
CA ASN A 386 8.38 -22.52 -1.24
C ASN A 386 8.99 -22.58 0.18
N ASN A 387 8.19 -22.80 1.24
CA ASN A 387 8.58 -22.87 2.66
C ASN A 387 9.43 -21.70 3.20
N GLY A 388 9.62 -20.63 2.42
CA GLY A 388 10.31 -19.39 2.81
C GLY A 388 9.35 -18.39 3.44
N LEU A 389 9.88 -17.45 4.24
CA LEU A 389 9.06 -16.36 4.80
C LEU A 389 8.61 -15.40 3.70
N ASP A 390 7.33 -15.48 3.36
CA ASP A 390 6.65 -14.56 2.45
C ASP A 390 5.82 -13.54 3.24
N CYS A 391 6.28 -12.28 3.20
CA CYS A 391 5.54 -11.12 3.70
C CYS A 391 5.24 -10.12 2.57
N SER A 392 5.15 -10.59 1.33
CA SER A 392 4.94 -9.77 0.13
C SER A 392 3.67 -10.12 -0.63
N HIS A 393 3.34 -11.40 -0.75
CA HIS A 393 2.10 -11.89 -1.37
C HIS A 393 0.99 -12.09 -0.34
N TRP A 394 -0.19 -12.53 -0.77
CA TRP A 394 -1.35 -12.64 0.10
C TRP A 394 -2.02 -14.01 -0.01
N CYS A 395 -2.45 -14.53 1.13
CA CYS A 395 -3.29 -15.73 1.17
C CYS A 395 -4.59 -15.53 0.41
N LEU A 396 -5.05 -16.60 -0.25
CA LEU A 396 -6.38 -16.69 -0.86
C LEU A 396 -7.23 -17.78 -0.18
N PRO A 397 -8.48 -17.49 0.24
CA PRO A 397 -9.13 -16.17 0.26
C PRO A 397 -8.47 -15.19 1.24
N GLY A 398 -8.57 -13.89 0.98
CA GLY A 398 -7.90 -12.88 1.77
C GLY A 398 -7.97 -11.45 1.20
N LEU A 399 -6.90 -10.68 1.39
CA LEU A 399 -6.86 -9.27 1.01
C LEU A 399 -7.14 -9.00 -0.49
N PRO A 400 -6.61 -9.79 -1.45
CA PRO A 400 -6.90 -9.56 -2.87
C PRO A 400 -8.38 -9.67 -3.22
N ASP A 401 -9.17 -10.43 -2.45
CA ASP A 401 -10.62 -10.48 -2.63
C ASP A 401 -11.24 -9.10 -2.40
N THR A 402 -10.75 -8.35 -1.41
CA THR A 402 -11.19 -6.96 -1.16
C THR A 402 -10.78 -6.03 -2.29
N TRP A 403 -9.60 -6.20 -2.89
CA TRP A 403 -9.20 -5.42 -4.07
C TRP A 403 -10.18 -5.65 -5.22
N ASN A 404 -10.61 -6.89 -5.43
CA ASN A 404 -11.61 -7.26 -6.42
C ASN A 404 -13.02 -6.76 -6.08
N GLN A 405 -13.40 -6.69 -4.79
CA GLN A 405 -14.63 -6.02 -4.37
C GLN A 405 -14.62 -4.52 -4.68
N LEU A 406 -13.48 -3.84 -4.49
CA LEU A 406 -13.31 -2.43 -4.80
C LEU A 406 -13.31 -2.17 -6.31
N LEU A 407 -12.68 -3.04 -7.09
CA LEU A 407 -12.78 -3.03 -8.55
C LEU A 407 -14.24 -3.21 -8.98
N TYR A 408 -14.95 -4.21 -8.44
CA TYR A 408 -16.36 -4.44 -8.73
C TYR A 408 -17.21 -3.22 -8.43
N ALA A 409 -17.05 -2.62 -7.25
CA ALA A 409 -17.75 -1.40 -6.86
C ALA A 409 -17.51 -0.25 -7.85
N ALA A 410 -16.25 -0.03 -8.26
CA ALA A 410 -15.90 1.01 -9.24
C ALA A 410 -16.48 0.75 -10.65
N LEU A 411 -16.86 -0.48 -10.98
CA LEU A 411 -17.45 -0.83 -12.27
C LEU A 411 -18.96 -0.64 -12.32
N ILE A 412 -19.64 -0.75 -11.18
CA ILE A 412 -21.11 -0.69 -11.10
C ILE A 412 -21.64 0.61 -10.48
N SER A 413 -20.74 1.50 -10.01
CA SER A 413 -21.07 2.80 -9.42
C SER A 413 -21.05 3.93 -10.43
#